data_AF-A0A3C2AHZ1-F1
#
_entry.id   AF-A0A3C2AHZ1-F1
#
_cell.length_a   1.000
_cell.length_b   1.000
_cell.length_c   1.000
_cell.angle_alpha   90.00
_cell.angle_beta   90.00
_cell.angle_gamma   90.00
#
_symmetry.space_group_name_H-M   'P 1'
#
loop_
_entity.id
_entity.type
_entity.pdbx_description
1 polymer ?
#
loop_
_entity_poly.entity_id
_entity_poly.type
_entity_poly.pdbx_seq_one_letter_code
_entity_poly.pdbx_strand_id
1 'polypeptide(L)'
;MAVSQQDIIIQVTAYLKKRFLAPDVSIAVADQFADIGIDSMTVVELVMYIEEEFGIVIPAEQLTGDNLKSLDSLVNCAVSNQA
;
A
#
# COMPACT_ATOMS: atom_id res chain seq x y z
N MET A 1 -7.24 17.09 8.11
CA MET A 1 -7.52 15.83 8.83
C MET A 1 -6.30 14.96 8.59
N ALA A 2 -5.59 14.54 9.64
CA ALA A 2 -4.49 13.60 9.48
C ALA A 2 -5.07 12.24 9.04
N VAL A 3 -4.55 11.66 7.97
CA VAL A 3 -4.99 10.36 7.49
C VAL A 3 -4.31 9.29 8.35
N SER A 4 -5.08 8.43 9.00
CA SER A 4 -4.52 7.41 9.89
C SER A 4 -3.96 6.23 9.09
N GLN A 5 -2.96 5.53 9.63
CA GLN A 5 -2.42 4.30 9.05
C GLN A 5 -3.53 3.28 8.74
N GLN A 6 -4.52 3.17 9.63
CA GLN A 6 -5.67 2.28 9.45
C GLN A 6 -6.53 2.65 8.25
N ASP A 7 -6.75 3.94 7.98
CA ASP A 7 -7.55 4.39 6.84
C ASP A 7 -6.89 4.00 5.51
N ILE A 8 -5.58 4.21 5.41
CA ILE A 8 -4.79 3.83 4.23
C ILE A 8 -4.84 2.31 4.04
N ILE A 9 -4.60 1.54 5.10
CA ILE A 9 -4.67 0.07 5.05
C ILE A 9 -6.02 -0.38 4.53
N ILE A 10 -7.13 0.16 5.05
CA ILE A 10 -8.48 -0.25 4.66
C ILE A 10 -8.74 0.06 3.19
N GLN A 11 -8.40 1.27 2.74
CA GLN A 11 -8.62 1.68 1.34
C GLN A 11 -7.75 0.89 0.36
N VAL A 12 -6.45 0.77 0.65
CA VAL A 12 -5.50 0.01 -0.16
C VAL A 12 -5.91 -1.46 -0.22
N THR A 13 -6.29 -2.06 0.91
CA THR A 13 -6.78 -3.45 0.95
C THR A 13 -8.06 -3.61 0.14
N ALA A 14 -9.00 -2.67 0.26
CA ALA A 14 -10.23 -2.68 -0.52
C ALA A 14 -9.96 -2.55 -2.02
N TYR A 15 -9.02 -1.68 -2.41
CA TYR A 15 -8.58 -1.52 -3.80
C TYR A 15 -7.97 -2.82 -4.35
N LEU A 16 -7.06 -3.45 -3.59
CA LEU A 16 -6.46 -4.75 -3.95
C LEU A 16 -7.51 -5.84 -4.11
N LYS A 17 -8.42 -5.98 -3.15
CA LYS A 17 -9.52 -6.95 -3.20
C LYS A 17 -10.48 -6.71 -4.35
N LYS A 18 -10.67 -5.45 -4.75
CA LYS A 18 -11.59 -5.10 -5.83
C LYS A 18 -10.97 -5.31 -7.22
N ARG A 19 -9.66 -5.09 -7.36
CA ARG A 19 -9.01 -4.97 -8.66
C ARG A 19 -8.06 -6.11 -9.00
N PHE A 20 -7.46 -6.75 -8.00
CA PHE A 20 -6.41 -7.77 -8.20
C PHE A 20 -6.73 -9.13 -7.58
N LEU A 21 -7.42 -9.16 -6.44
CA LEU A 21 -7.63 -10.40 -5.69
C LEU A 21 -9.06 -10.91 -5.81
N ALA A 22 -9.21 -12.23 -5.70
CA ALA A 22 -10.52 -12.86 -5.62
C ALA A 22 -11.19 -12.57 -4.26
N PRO A 23 -12.53 -12.56 -4.19
CA PRO A 23 -13.27 -12.23 -2.96
C PRO A 23 -12.96 -13.16 -1.76
N ASP A 24 -12.40 -14.35 -2.00
CA ASP A 24 -12.03 -15.32 -0.97
C ASP A 24 -10.59 -15.15 -0.44
N VAL A 25 -9.82 -14.20 -0.96
CA VAL A 25 -8.44 -13.98 -0.51
C VAL A 25 -8.42 -13.03 0.68
N SER A 26 -7.92 -13.53 1.81
CA SER A 26 -7.61 -12.71 2.97
C SER A 26 -6.16 -12.25 2.90
N ILE A 27 -5.96 -10.93 3.02
CA ILE A 27 -4.64 -10.31 3.09
C ILE A 27 -4.41 -9.83 4.52
N ALA A 28 -3.28 -10.17 5.12
CA ALA A 28 -2.80 -9.50 6.32
C ALA A 28 -1.83 -8.37 5.97
N VAL A 29 -1.82 -7.31 6.78
CA VAL A 29 -0.90 -6.18 6.60
C VAL A 29 0.58 -6.57 6.72
N ALA A 30 0.85 -7.66 7.44
CA ALA A 30 2.17 -8.23 7.63
C ALA A 30 2.58 -9.21 6.51
N ASP A 31 1.65 -9.60 5.63
CA ASP A 31 1.97 -10.49 4.52
C ASP A 31 2.87 -9.78 3.52
N GLN A 32 3.80 -10.54 2.95
CA GLN A 32 4.62 -10.00 1.87
C GLN A 32 3.80 -9.97 0.59
N PHE A 33 3.92 -8.88 -0.17
CA PHE A 33 3.24 -8.74 -1.45
C PHE A 33 3.54 -9.92 -2.39
N ALA A 34 4.78 -10.40 -2.40
CA ALA A 34 5.17 -11.57 -3.19
C ALA A 34 4.40 -12.86 -2.80
N ASP A 35 4.09 -13.04 -1.52
CA ASP A 35 3.40 -14.25 -1.01
C ASP A 35 1.91 -14.26 -1.38
N ILE A 36 1.30 -13.07 -1.52
CA ILE A 36 -0.11 -12.90 -1.90
C ILE A 36 -0.31 -12.71 -3.40
N GLY A 37 0.75 -12.87 -4.21
CA GLY A 37 0.70 -12.74 -5.67
C GLY A 37 0.57 -11.29 -6.17
N ILE A 38 1.01 -10.33 -5.35
CA ILE A 38 1.09 -8.92 -5.74
C ILE A 38 2.46 -8.66 -6.37
N ASP A 39 2.45 -8.34 -7.66
CA ASP A 39 3.65 -8.01 -8.42
C ASP A 39 4.10 -6.55 -8.25
N SER A 40 5.36 -6.26 -8.59
CA SER A 40 5.95 -4.92 -8.51
C SER A 40 5.13 -3.83 -9.22
N MET A 41 4.47 -4.16 -10.33
CA MET A 41 3.58 -3.24 -11.05
C MET A 41 2.37 -2.84 -10.20
N THR A 42 1.77 -3.81 -9.51
CA THR A 42 0.63 -3.57 -8.63
C THR A 42 1.06 -2.71 -7.45
N VAL A 43 2.26 -2.94 -6.90
CA VAL A 43 2.79 -2.11 -5.81
C VAL A 43 3.01 -0.66 -6.25
N VAL A 44 3.52 -0.43 -7.46
CA VAL A 44 3.65 0.94 -8.00
C VAL A 44 2.27 1.60 -8.18
N GLU A 45 1.27 0.86 -8.66
CA GLU A 45 -0.11 1.37 -8.77
C GLU A 45 -0.70 1.71 -7.39
N LEU A 46 -0.40 0.90 -6.35
CA LEU A 46 -0.79 1.21 -4.98
C LEU A 46 -0.15 2.49 -4.46
N VAL A 47 1.14 2.67 -4.70
CA VAL A 47 1.87 3.89 -4.31
C VAL A 47 1.20 5.10 -4.95
N MET A 48 1.00 5.08 -6.26
CA MET A 48 0.34 6.17 -6.99
C MET A 48 -1.08 6.42 -6.46
N TYR A 49 -1.85 5.37 -6.20
CA TYR A 49 -3.19 5.48 -5.63
C TYR A 49 -3.17 6.14 -4.25
N ILE A 50 -2.22 5.78 -3.39
CA ILE A 50 -2.06 6.40 -2.06
C ILE A 50 -1.69 7.88 -2.20
N GLU A 51 -0.77 8.20 -3.12
CA GLU A 51 -0.35 9.58 -3.37
C GLU A 51 -1.52 10.45 -3.85
N GLU A 52 -2.32 9.97 -4.80
CA GLU A 52 -3.47 10.69 -5.34
C GLU A 52 -4.65 10.79 -4.35
N GLU A 53 -5.00 9.70 -3.66
CA GLU A 53 -6.17 9.68 -2.77
C GLU A 53 -5.94 10.41 -1.46
N PHE A 54 -4.73 10.32 -0.91
CA PHE A 54 -4.39 10.90 0.39
C PHE A 54 -3.57 12.18 0.27
N GLY A 55 -3.15 12.57 -0.93
CA GLY A 55 -2.30 13.74 -1.16
C GLY A 55 -0.90 13.61 -0.57
N ILE A 56 -0.39 12.38 -0.48
CA ILE A 56 0.94 12.05 0.06
C ILE A 56 1.93 12.05 -1.11
N VAL A 57 3.21 12.35 -0.85
CA VAL A 57 4.27 12.17 -1.85
C VAL A 57 5.30 11.23 -1.24
N ILE A 58 5.49 10.07 -1.86
CA ILE A 58 6.48 9.08 -1.44
C ILE A 58 7.71 9.24 -2.34
N PRO A 59 8.86 9.67 -1.80
CA PRO A 59 10.07 9.83 -2.58
C PRO A 59 10.48 8.52 -3.26
N ALA A 60 10.94 8.59 -4.51
CA ALA A 60 11.37 7.41 -5.25
C ALA A 60 12.51 6.65 -4.55
N GLU A 61 13.34 7.36 -3.77
CA GLU A 61 14.39 6.78 -2.94
C GLU A 61 13.84 5.89 -1.82
N GLN A 62 12.59 6.08 -1.42
CA GLN A 62 11.89 5.25 -0.44
C GLN A 62 11.11 4.11 -1.10
N LEU A 63 10.94 4.10 -2.43
CA LEU A 63 10.30 3.01 -3.17
C LEU A 63 11.25 1.82 -3.37
N THR A 64 11.83 1.35 -2.27
CA THR A 64 12.73 0.20 -2.24
C THR A 64 11.97 -1.07 -1.88
N GLY A 65 12.50 -2.24 -2.25
CA GLY A 65 11.88 -3.54 -1.96
C GLY A 65 11.60 -3.78 -0.47
N ASP A 66 12.32 -3.13 0.45
CA ASP A 66 12.08 -3.23 1.89
C ASP A 66 10.83 -2.45 2.34
N ASN A 67 10.63 -1.24 1.80
CA ASN A 67 9.44 -0.42 2.07
C ASN A 67 8.22 -0.91 1.29
N LEU A 68 8.46 -1.55 0.15
CA LEU A 68 7.47 -2.15 -0.74
C LEU A 68 7.31 -3.65 -0.49
N LYS A 69 7.69 -4.15 0.69
CA LYS A 69 7.64 -5.57 1.03
C LYS A 69 6.25 -6.03 1.44
N SER A 70 5.56 -5.21 2.23
CA SER A 70 4.25 -5.50 2.81
C SER A 70 3.40 -4.23 2.89
N LEU A 71 2.09 -4.40 3.13
CA LEU A 71 1.18 -3.27 3.30
C LEU A 71 1.64 -2.39 4.47
N ASP A 72 2.04 -2.99 5.58
CA ASP A 72 2.46 -2.23 6.77
C ASP A 72 3.68 -1.34 6.50
N SER A 73 4.70 -1.86 5.83
CA SER A 73 5.88 -1.07 5.44
C SER A 73 5.52 0.10 4.52
N LEU A 74 4.67 -0.15 3.53
CA LEU A 74 4.23 0.87 2.58
C LEU A 74 3.43 1.97 3.28
N VAL A 75 2.50 1.60 4.16
CA VAL A 75 1.69 2.59 4.87
C VAL A 75 2.52 3.34 5.91
N ASN A 76 3.44 2.70 6.62
CA ASN A 76 4.36 3.40 7.51
C ASN A 76 5.20 4.43 6.75
N CYS A 77 5.67 4.09 5.56
CA CYS A 77 6.36 5.01 4.66
C CYS A 77 5.45 6.18 4.26
N ALA A 78 4.22 5.90 3.80
CA ALA A 78 3.26 6.93 3.41
C ALA A 78 2.93 7.90 4.57
N VAL A 79 2.61 7.39 5.75
CA VAL A 79 2.28 8.20 6.94
C VAL A 79 3.46 9.06 7.38
N SER A 80 4.69 8.54 7.27
CA SER A 80 5.90 9.30 7.59
C SER A 80 6.16 10.49 6.65
N ASN A 81 5.52 10.51 5.47
CA ASN A 81 5.61 11.60 4.49
C ASN A 81 4.35 12.47 4.42
N GLN A 82 3.34 12.25 5.28
CA GLN A 82 2.23 13.20 5.44
C GLN A 82 2.75 14.47 6.12
N ALA A 83 2.75 15.59 5.39
CA ALA A 83 3.11 16.92 5.88
C ALA A 83 1.87 17.80 6.15
#